data_AF-A0A2K4WWN5-F1
#
_entry.id   AF-A0A2K4WWN5-F1
#
_cell.length_a   1.000
_cell.length_b   1.000
_cell.length_c   1.000
_cell.angle_alpha   90.00
_cell.angle_beta   90.00
_cell.angle_gamma   90.00
#
_symmetry.space_group_name_H-M   'P 1'
#
loop_
_entity.id
_entity.type
_entity.pdbx_description
1 polymer ?
#
loop_
_entity_poly.entity_id
_entity_poly.type
_entity_poly.pdbx_seq_one_letter_code
_entity_poly.pdbx_strand_id
1 'polypeptide(L)'
;MTKQTPRFTIDKDQLQQRQDLAAKTYRASIVQSHLDNGQTATLTFEFDRPTEAFLHFHERLAQGWSVPVGMEVDFVNVLPGIVNVSLGGFTIMHLTKPIDLQEKELKEILQKIGTAYQVELDIEREAEVDRVTEQQLAAKIRQRNLEQQKAEQAEREAIRLEVSAAIAGGKA
;
A
#
# COMPACT_ATOMS: atom_id res chain seq x y z
N MET A 1 7.60 -10.84 31.41
CA MET A 1 8.58 -10.61 30.34
C MET A 1 7.83 -10.38 29.04
N THR A 2 7.64 -9.12 28.66
CA THR A 2 7.04 -8.74 27.37
C THR A 2 8.09 -8.97 26.29
N LYS A 3 7.90 -9.98 25.45
CA LYS A 3 8.75 -10.20 24.27
C LYS A 3 8.54 -9.01 23.35
N GLN A 4 9.57 -8.18 23.18
CA GLN A 4 9.57 -7.12 22.18
C GLN A 4 9.48 -7.79 20.80
N THR A 5 8.39 -7.52 20.09
CA THR A 5 8.22 -7.96 18.71
C THR A 5 9.34 -7.34 17.87
N PRO A 6 10.04 -8.12 17.03
CA PRO A 6 11.10 -7.57 16.19
C PRO A 6 10.55 -6.46 15.29
N ARG A 7 11.29 -5.34 15.17
CA ARG A 7 10.86 -4.10 14.48
C ARG A 7 10.36 -4.29 13.04
N PHE A 8 10.83 -5.33 12.34
CA PHE A 8 10.50 -5.62 10.93
C PHE A 8 9.75 -6.96 10.79
N THR A 9 8.76 -7.19 11.65
CA THR A 9 7.86 -8.34 11.54
C THR A 9 6.43 -7.84 11.37
N ILE A 10 5.60 -8.65 10.69
CA ILE A 10 4.20 -8.32 10.47
C ILE A 10 3.52 -8.02 11.80
N ASP A 11 3.11 -6.76 11.95
CA ASP A 11 2.17 -6.36 12.98
C ASP A 11 0.79 -6.89 12.60
N LYS A 12 0.27 -7.80 13.41
CA LYS A 12 -1.02 -8.45 13.16
C LYS A 12 -2.18 -7.46 13.22
N ASP A 13 -2.10 -6.44 14.08
CA ASP A 13 -3.16 -5.46 14.25
C ASP A 13 -3.20 -4.52 13.04
N GLN A 14 -2.02 -4.09 12.56
CA GLN A 14 -1.94 -3.28 11.34
C GLN A 14 -2.37 -4.07 10.10
N LEU A 15 -1.94 -5.33 9.98
CA LEU A 15 -2.37 -6.19 8.88
C LEU A 15 -3.89 -6.35 8.89
N GLN A 16 -4.48 -6.62 10.06
CA GLN A 16 -5.92 -6.77 10.20
C GLN A 16 -6.66 -5.48 9.82
N GLN A 17 -6.18 -4.31 10.27
CA GLN A 17 -6.79 -3.02 9.89
C GLN A 17 -6.77 -2.77 8.38
N ARG A 18 -5.65 -3.09 7.70
CA ARG A 18 -5.54 -2.97 6.25
C ARG A 18 -6.50 -3.92 5.53
N GLN A 19 -6.58 -5.16 6.02
CA GLN A 19 -7.47 -6.19 5.51
C GLN A 19 -8.95 -5.82 5.68
N ASP A 20 -9.33 -5.32 6.85
CA ASP A 20 -10.70 -4.87 7.15
C ASP A 20 -11.09 -3.67 6.28
N LEU A 21 -10.19 -2.71 6.11
CA LEU A 21 -10.40 -1.56 5.24
C LEU A 21 -10.63 -2.01 3.79
N ALA A 22 -9.80 -2.91 3.28
CA ALA A 22 -9.96 -3.42 1.92
C ALA A 22 -11.25 -4.21 1.72
N ALA A 23 -11.62 -5.05 2.69
CA ALA A 23 -12.89 -5.78 2.65
C ALA A 23 -14.09 -4.82 2.66
N LYS A 24 -14.03 -3.76 3.46
CA LYS A 24 -15.06 -2.71 3.50
C LYS A 24 -15.15 -1.97 2.16
N THR A 25 -14.02 -1.55 1.59
CA THR A 25 -13.97 -0.85 0.30
C THR A 25 -14.51 -1.73 -0.82
N TYR A 26 -14.14 -3.01 -0.85
CA TYR A 26 -14.66 -3.96 -1.83
C TYR A 26 -16.18 -4.12 -1.70
N ARG A 27 -16.71 -4.36 -0.50
CA ARG A 27 -18.16 -4.51 -0.28
C ARG A 27 -18.95 -3.25 -0.62
N ALA A 28 -18.35 -2.07 -0.46
CA ALA A 28 -18.94 -0.78 -0.83
C ALA A 28 -18.72 -0.40 -2.30
N SER A 29 -17.99 -1.22 -3.07
CA SER A 29 -17.70 -0.91 -4.47
C SER A 29 -18.95 -1.06 -5.34
N ILE A 30 -19.17 -0.03 -6.16
CA ILE A 30 -20.26 0.09 -7.11
C ILE A 30 -19.67 0.68 -8.38
N VAL A 31 -19.94 0.08 -9.53
CA VAL A 31 -19.58 0.64 -10.85
C VAL A 31 -20.73 0.47 -11.84
N GLN A 32 -20.73 1.24 -12.93
CA GLN A 32 -21.68 1.05 -14.03
C GLN A 32 -21.39 -0.27 -14.74
N SER A 33 -22.44 -0.95 -15.21
CA SER A 33 -22.33 -2.28 -15.83
C SER A 33 -21.37 -2.33 -17.02
N HIS A 34 -21.32 -1.27 -17.83
CA HIS A 34 -20.42 -1.15 -18.98
C HIS A 34 -18.99 -0.72 -18.63
N LEU A 35 -18.75 -0.29 -17.38
CA LEU A 35 -17.42 0.02 -16.84
C LEU A 35 -16.89 -1.09 -15.94
N ASP A 36 -17.65 -2.19 -15.78
CA ASP A 36 -17.27 -3.28 -14.90
C ASP A 36 -16.04 -4.02 -15.43
N ASN A 37 -14.96 -3.94 -14.64
CA ASN A 37 -13.75 -4.72 -14.85
C ASN A 37 -13.78 -6.08 -14.13
N GLY A 38 -14.93 -6.45 -13.56
CA GLY A 38 -15.17 -7.70 -12.84
C GLY A 38 -14.80 -7.64 -11.36
N GLN A 39 -14.30 -6.52 -10.82
CA GLN A 39 -13.79 -6.44 -9.44
C GLN A 39 -14.74 -5.73 -8.46
N THR A 40 -15.92 -5.31 -8.91
CA THR A 40 -16.92 -4.67 -8.04
C THR A 40 -17.76 -5.70 -7.28
N ALA A 41 -18.28 -5.33 -6.12
CA ALA A 41 -19.30 -6.10 -5.41
C ALA A 41 -20.71 -5.83 -5.99
N THR A 42 -20.92 -4.62 -6.54
CA THR A 42 -22.22 -4.18 -7.02
C THR A 42 -22.13 -3.50 -8.39
N LEU A 43 -23.10 -3.76 -9.24
CA LEU A 43 -23.29 -3.08 -10.52
C LEU A 43 -24.47 -2.13 -10.47
N THR A 44 -24.35 -1.05 -11.23
CA THR A 44 -25.43 -0.09 -11.48
C THR A 44 -25.77 -0.12 -12.97
N PHE A 45 -27.05 -0.22 -13.26
CA PHE A 45 -27.60 -0.17 -14.61
C PHE A 45 -28.41 1.11 -14.76
N GLU A 46 -27.98 1.96 -15.68
CA GLU A 46 -28.71 3.15 -16.11
C GLU A 46 -29.45 2.80 -17.41
N PHE A 47 -30.75 3.04 -17.44
CA PHE A 47 -31.61 2.66 -18.58
C PHE A 47 -31.83 3.85 -19.54
N ASP A 48 -30.77 4.60 -19.84
CA ASP A 48 -30.78 5.60 -20.93
C ASP A 48 -30.83 4.93 -22.32
N ARG A 49 -30.29 3.70 -22.40
CA ARG A 49 -30.39 2.75 -23.53
C ARG A 49 -31.02 1.43 -23.07
N PRO A 50 -32.36 1.37 -22.98
CA PRO A 50 -33.03 0.29 -22.25
C PRO A 50 -32.69 -1.10 -22.81
N THR A 51 -32.62 -1.28 -24.12
CA THR A 51 -32.39 -2.61 -24.73
C THR A 51 -31.04 -3.23 -24.35
N GLU A 52 -29.94 -2.46 -24.41
CA GLU A 52 -28.59 -2.95 -24.06
C GLU A 52 -28.48 -3.20 -22.55
N ALA A 53 -29.02 -2.28 -21.73
CA ALA A 53 -29.06 -2.41 -20.28
C ALA A 53 -29.84 -3.66 -19.84
N PHE A 54 -30.99 -3.95 -20.45
CA PHE A 54 -31.77 -5.16 -20.15
C PHE A 54 -31.03 -6.45 -20.52
N LEU A 55 -30.38 -6.50 -21.69
CA LEU A 55 -29.59 -7.67 -22.10
C LEU A 55 -28.49 -7.97 -21.08
N HIS A 56 -27.66 -6.97 -20.76
CA HIS A 56 -26.59 -7.15 -19.77
C HIS A 56 -27.12 -7.46 -18.38
N PHE A 57 -28.24 -6.88 -17.98
CA PHE A 57 -28.88 -7.19 -16.70
C PHE A 57 -29.29 -8.67 -16.63
N HIS A 58 -29.95 -9.19 -17.66
CA HIS A 58 -30.34 -10.59 -17.74
C HIS A 58 -29.15 -11.55 -17.82
N GLU A 59 -28.09 -11.19 -18.55
CA GLU A 59 -26.85 -11.95 -18.59
C GLU A 59 -26.21 -12.08 -17.20
N ARG A 60 -26.18 -10.98 -16.42
CA ARG A 60 -25.65 -11.00 -15.05
C ARG A 60 -26.52 -11.82 -14.11
N LEU A 61 -27.84 -11.73 -14.21
CA LEU A 61 -28.75 -12.61 -13.46
C LEU A 61 -28.49 -14.09 -13.78
N ALA A 62 -28.27 -14.44 -15.06
CA ALA A 62 -27.94 -15.81 -15.46
C ALA A 62 -26.58 -16.29 -14.91
N GLN A 63 -25.65 -15.36 -14.63
CA GLN A 63 -24.38 -15.61 -13.95
C GLN A 63 -24.51 -15.68 -12.41
N GLY A 64 -25.73 -15.62 -11.88
CA GLY A 64 -26.03 -15.74 -10.45
C GLY A 64 -26.03 -14.42 -9.68
N TRP A 65 -25.84 -13.27 -10.35
CA TRP A 65 -26.01 -11.98 -9.69
C TRP A 65 -27.45 -11.82 -9.21
N SER A 66 -27.64 -11.04 -8.15
CA SER A 66 -28.95 -10.90 -7.51
C SER A 66 -29.30 -9.43 -7.26
N VAL A 67 -30.59 -9.12 -7.24
CA VAL A 67 -31.07 -7.79 -6.87
C VAL A 67 -30.92 -7.65 -5.34
N PRO A 68 -30.23 -6.61 -4.84
CA PRO A 68 -30.07 -6.40 -3.40
C PRO A 68 -31.42 -6.14 -2.72
N VAL A 69 -31.65 -6.81 -1.59
CA VAL A 69 -32.87 -6.63 -0.79
C VAL A 69 -32.94 -5.19 -0.27
N GLY A 70 -34.02 -4.48 -0.58
CA GLY A 70 -34.22 -3.08 -0.16
C GLY A 70 -33.67 -2.02 -1.14
N MET A 71 -33.05 -2.42 -2.24
CA MET A 71 -32.76 -1.55 -3.41
C MET A 71 -33.72 -1.88 -4.56
N GLU A 72 -35.00 -2.06 -4.21
CA GLU A 72 -36.07 -2.36 -5.16
C GLU A 72 -36.36 -1.12 -6.02
N VAL A 73 -35.51 -0.89 -7.03
CA VAL A 73 -35.70 0.05 -8.14
C VAL A 73 -36.01 1.49 -7.68
N ASP A 74 -34.96 2.33 -7.60
CA ASP A 74 -35.16 3.77 -7.39
C ASP A 74 -35.75 4.40 -8.66
N PHE A 75 -37.05 4.68 -8.63
CA PHE A 75 -37.70 5.52 -9.64
C PHE A 75 -37.42 6.99 -9.32
N VAL A 76 -36.46 7.60 -10.01
CA VAL A 76 -36.27 9.05 -9.94
C VAL A 76 -37.33 9.72 -10.82
N ASN A 77 -38.47 10.08 -10.22
CA ASN A 77 -39.49 10.91 -10.85
C ASN A 77 -39.03 12.38 -10.87
N VAL A 78 -38.65 12.90 -12.03
CA VAL A 78 -38.38 14.33 -12.22
C VAL A 78 -39.73 15.05 -12.35
N LEU A 79 -39.97 16.09 -11.54
CA LEU A 79 -41.20 16.89 -11.53
C LEU A 79 -41.62 17.35 -12.94
N PRO A 80 -42.94 17.43 -13.24
CA PRO A 80 -43.44 17.82 -14.55
C PRO A 80 -43.10 19.28 -14.87
N GLY A 81 -42.03 19.47 -15.63
CA GLY A 81 -41.71 20.74 -16.27
C GLY A 81 -42.52 20.91 -17.55
N ILE A 82 -43.60 21.70 -17.47
CA ILE A 82 -44.19 22.53 -18.53
C ILE A 82 -44.13 21.94 -19.96
N VAL A 83 -45.29 21.45 -20.44
CA VAL A 83 -45.62 21.00 -21.83
C VAL A 83 -45.12 19.61 -22.22
N ASN A 84 -45.97 18.58 -22.06
CA ASN A 84 -46.03 17.31 -22.82
C ASN A 84 -44.74 16.56 -23.21
N VAL A 85 -43.62 16.84 -22.55
CA VAL A 85 -42.39 16.06 -22.63
C VAL A 85 -42.15 15.50 -21.24
N SER A 86 -42.44 14.22 -21.06
CA SER A 86 -41.84 13.48 -19.95
C SER A 86 -40.33 13.56 -20.16
N LEU A 87 -39.63 14.37 -19.36
CA LEU A 87 -38.18 14.30 -19.23
C LEU A 87 -37.91 12.96 -18.53
N GLY A 88 -37.82 11.90 -19.34
CA GLY A 88 -38.00 10.51 -18.94
C GLY A 88 -37.39 10.17 -17.59
N GLY A 89 -38.22 9.59 -16.71
CA GLY A 89 -37.71 8.94 -15.50
C GLY A 89 -36.71 7.86 -15.92
N PHE A 90 -35.47 7.98 -15.47
CA PHE A 90 -34.49 6.92 -15.65
C PHE A 90 -34.68 5.92 -14.50
N THR A 91 -34.79 4.65 -14.86
CA THR A 91 -34.76 3.56 -13.88
C THR A 91 -33.30 3.29 -13.56
N ILE A 92 -32.94 3.17 -12.28
CA ILE A 92 -31.64 2.62 -11.88
C ILE A 92 -31.89 1.26 -11.23
N MET A 93 -31.18 0.23 -11.69
CA MET A 93 -31.18 -1.08 -11.04
C MET A 93 -29.79 -1.43 -10.56
N HIS A 94 -29.73 -2.02 -9.36
CA HIS A 94 -28.50 -2.55 -8.80
C HIS A 94 -28.49 -4.07 -8.85
N LEU A 95 -27.33 -4.65 -9.15
CA LEU A 95 -27.09 -6.08 -9.01
C LEU A 95 -25.88 -6.30 -8.09
N THR A 96 -26.02 -7.24 -7.17
CA THR A 96 -24.95 -7.66 -6.27
C THR A 96 -24.37 -8.98 -6.75
N LYS A 97 -23.04 -9.06 -6.74
CA LYS A 97 -22.27 -10.25 -7.11
C LYS A 97 -22.63 -11.44 -6.22
N PRO A 98 -22.63 -12.70 -6.72
CA PRO A 98 -22.81 -13.88 -5.87
C PRO A 98 -21.85 -13.89 -4.68
N ILE A 99 -22.35 -14.29 -3.50
CA ILE A 99 -21.56 -14.32 -2.25
C ILE A 99 -20.32 -15.21 -2.42
N ASP A 100 -20.45 -16.39 -3.03
CA ASP A 100 -19.32 -17.31 -3.22
C ASP A 100 -18.18 -16.68 -4.04
N LEU A 101 -18.53 -15.86 -5.04
CA LEU A 101 -17.54 -15.12 -5.84
C LEU A 101 -16.95 -13.97 -5.04
N GLN A 102 -17.76 -13.24 -4.28
CA GLN A 102 -17.29 -12.19 -3.39
C GLN A 102 -16.29 -12.73 -2.36
N GLU A 103 -16.57 -13.87 -1.74
CA GLU A 103 -15.68 -14.50 -0.77
C GLU A 103 -14.36 -14.95 -1.40
N LYS A 104 -14.42 -15.51 -2.61
CA LYS A 104 -13.21 -15.88 -3.35
C LYS A 104 -12.34 -14.66 -3.66
N GLU A 105 -12.92 -13.62 -4.21
CA GLU A 105 -12.20 -12.38 -4.54
C GLU A 105 -11.66 -11.68 -3.30
N LEU A 106 -12.45 -11.61 -2.23
CA LEU A 106 -12.00 -11.09 -0.94
C LEU A 106 -10.80 -11.86 -0.44
N LYS A 107 -10.83 -13.20 -0.45
CA LYS A 107 -9.69 -14.01 -0.03
C LYS A 107 -8.43 -13.68 -0.83
N GLU A 108 -8.55 -13.50 -2.14
CA GLU A 108 -7.43 -13.11 -3.01
C GLU A 108 -6.92 -11.69 -2.68
N ILE A 109 -7.81 -10.73 -2.45
CA ILE A 109 -7.46 -9.35 -2.05
C ILE A 109 -6.71 -9.37 -0.72
N LEU A 110 -7.24 -10.08 0.29
CA LEU A 110 -6.65 -10.17 1.63
C LEU A 110 -5.27 -10.83 1.59
N GLN A 111 -5.09 -11.86 0.75
CA GLN A 111 -3.80 -12.49 0.53
C GLN A 111 -2.81 -11.52 -0.12
N LYS A 112 -3.22 -10.78 -1.16
CA LYS A 112 -2.38 -9.77 -1.81
C LYS A 112 -1.93 -8.68 -0.83
N ILE A 113 -2.80 -8.23 0.07
CA ILE A 113 -2.46 -7.26 1.11
C ILE A 113 -1.40 -7.82 2.06
N GLY A 114 -1.55 -9.09 2.47
CA GLY A 114 -0.55 -9.76 3.31
C GLY A 114 0.82 -9.82 2.62
N THR A 115 0.85 -10.23 1.35
CA THR A 115 2.10 -10.28 0.57
C THR A 115 2.70 -8.88 0.38
N ALA A 116 1.88 -7.88 0.04
CA ALA A 116 2.35 -6.51 -0.14
C ALA A 116 2.94 -5.94 1.16
N TYR A 117 2.29 -6.18 2.30
CA TYR A 117 2.80 -5.72 3.60
C TYR A 117 4.12 -6.40 3.97
N GLN A 118 4.28 -7.68 3.67
CA GLN A 118 5.55 -8.37 3.87
C GLN A 118 6.66 -7.76 3.01
N VAL A 119 6.37 -7.47 1.74
CA VAL A 119 7.33 -6.82 0.83
C VAL A 119 7.71 -5.42 1.33
N GLU A 120 6.74 -4.62 1.81
CA GLU A 120 7.02 -3.31 2.42
C GLU A 120 7.99 -3.43 3.60
N LEU A 121 7.75 -4.40 4.50
CA LEU A 121 8.61 -4.63 5.66
C LEU A 121 10.02 -5.08 5.26
N ASP A 122 10.15 -5.90 4.21
CA ASP A 122 11.45 -6.34 3.72
C ASP A 122 12.25 -5.19 3.10
N ILE A 123 11.60 -4.31 2.35
CA ILE A 123 12.20 -3.08 1.80
C ILE A 123 12.66 -2.16 2.94
N GLU A 124 11.82 -1.93 3.95
CA GLU A 124 12.19 -1.11 5.11
C GLU A 124 13.36 -1.72 5.89
N ARG A 125 13.38 -3.04 6.03
CA ARG A 125 14.48 -3.76 6.69
C ARG A 125 15.79 -3.58 5.94
N GLU A 126 15.78 -3.73 4.62
CA GLU A 126 16.96 -3.57 3.77
C GLU A 126 17.51 -2.14 3.84
N ALA A 127 16.63 -1.14 3.73
CA ALA A 127 17.01 0.27 3.85
C ALA A 127 17.62 0.62 5.23
N GLU A 128 17.12 0.01 6.31
CA GLU A 128 17.71 0.18 7.64
C GLU A 128 19.08 -0.51 7.76
N VAL A 129 19.23 -1.72 7.19
CA VAL A 129 20.51 -2.43 7.16
C VAL A 129 21.57 -1.60 6.43
N ASP A 130 21.23 -1.01 5.29
CA ASP A 130 22.13 -0.15 4.53
C ASP A 130 22.53 1.08 5.33
N ARG A 131 21.55 1.78 5.93
CA ARG A 131 21.81 2.96 6.78
C ARG A 131 22.75 2.64 7.94
N VAL A 132 22.51 1.53 8.65
CA VAL A 132 23.36 1.11 9.78
C VAL A 132 24.75 0.73 9.29
N THR A 133 24.84 0.05 8.15
CA THR A 133 26.11 -0.36 7.53
C THR A 133 26.95 0.85 7.16
N GLU A 134 26.36 1.86 6.50
CA GLU A 134 27.02 3.11 6.15
C GLU A 134 27.49 3.87 7.39
N GLN A 135 26.66 3.95 8.44
CA GLN A 135 27.04 4.58 9.71
C GLN A 135 28.24 3.88 10.35
N GLN A 136 28.25 2.55 10.40
CA GLN A 136 29.36 1.78 10.94
C GLN A 136 30.63 1.92 10.10
N LEU A 137 30.51 1.91 8.77
CA LEU A 137 31.63 2.11 7.88
C LEU A 137 32.25 3.51 8.08
N ALA A 138 31.41 4.55 8.11
CA ALA A 138 31.85 5.93 8.36
C ALA A 138 32.47 6.09 9.75
N ALA A 139 31.97 5.39 10.77
CA ALA A 139 32.59 5.37 12.10
C ALA A 139 33.97 4.69 12.08
N LYS A 140 34.10 3.53 11.42
CA LYS A 140 35.39 2.82 11.28
C LYS A 140 36.42 3.63 10.51
N ILE A 141 36.02 4.30 9.43
CA ILE A 141 36.93 5.18 8.65
C ILE A 141 37.42 6.34 9.52
N ARG A 142 36.52 7.01 10.25
CA ARG A 142 36.89 8.09 11.18
C ARG A 142 37.86 7.60 12.25
N GLN A 143 37.60 6.44 12.82
CA GLN A 143 38.50 5.85 13.82
C GLN A 143 39.89 5.55 13.24
N ARG A 144 39.97 4.92 12.06
CA ARG A 144 41.25 4.64 11.40
C ARG A 144 42.03 5.91 11.09
N ASN A 145 41.36 6.96 10.61
CA ASN A 145 42.01 8.24 10.31
C ASN A 145 42.55 8.91 11.59
N LEU A 146 41.82 8.83 12.70
CA LEU A 146 42.28 9.33 14.00
C LEU A 146 43.49 8.54 14.52
N GLU A 147 43.49 7.22 14.37
CA GLU A 147 44.62 6.36 14.75
C GLU A 147 45.87 6.66 13.91
N GLN A 148 45.72 6.85 12.59
CA GLN A 148 46.81 7.25 11.70
C GLN A 148 47.38 8.62 12.06
N GLN A 149 46.52 9.62 12.29
CA GLN A 149 46.99 10.96 12.69
C GLN A 149 47.77 10.93 14.02
N LYS A 150 47.32 10.12 14.99
CA LYS A 150 48.06 9.95 16.24
C LYS A 150 49.42 9.28 16.04
N ALA A 151 49.49 8.26 15.17
CA ALA A 151 50.76 7.61 14.83
C ALA A 151 51.74 8.58 14.15
N GLU A 152 51.27 9.35 13.15
CA GLU A 152 52.08 10.36 12.47
C GLU A 152 52.57 11.47 13.41
N GLN A 153 51.73 11.90 14.36
CA GLN A 153 52.13 12.88 15.38
C GLN A 153 53.22 12.32 16.30
N ALA A 154 53.07 11.08 16.77
CA ALA A 154 54.07 10.42 17.60
C ALA A 154 55.41 10.25 16.88
N GLU A 155 55.40 9.87 15.60
CA GLU A 155 56.63 9.77 14.78
C GLU A 155 57.30 11.14 14.60
N ARG A 156 56.52 12.20 14.30
CA ARG A 156 57.07 13.56 14.17
C ARG A 156 57.68 14.06 15.47
N GLU A 157 57.05 13.78 16.61
CA GLU A 157 57.59 14.13 17.92
C GLU A 157 58.87 13.35 18.23
N ALA A 158 58.93 12.05 17.92
CA ALA A 158 60.15 11.24 18.07
C ALA A 158 61.30 11.80 17.23
N ILE A 159 61.07 12.10 15.94
CA ILE A 159 62.08 12.70 15.06
C ILE A 159 62.52 14.08 15.60
N ARG A 160 61.58 14.90 16.07
CA ARG A 160 61.90 16.22 16.65
C ARG A 160 62.81 16.09 17.88
N LEU A 161 62.54 15.13 18.75
CA LEU A 161 63.37 14.84 19.92
C LEU A 161 64.77 14.39 19.49
N GLU A 162 64.87 13.47 18.54
CA GLU A 162 66.16 13.01 17.98
C GLU A 162 66.97 14.17 17.38
N VAL A 163 66.35 15.00 16.54
CA VAL A 163 67.01 16.17 15.94
C VAL A 163 67.46 17.17 17.01
N SER A 164 66.62 17.43 18.02
CA SER A 164 66.98 18.34 19.12
C SER A 164 68.16 17.82 19.96
N ALA A 165 68.21 16.50 20.22
CA ALA A 165 69.30 15.85 20.91
C ALA A 165 70.59 15.87 20.08
N ALA A 166 70.50 15.64 18.76
CA ALA A 166 71.65 15.74 17.85
C ALA A 166 72.23 17.16 17.79
N ILE A 167 71.39 18.19 17.77
CA ILE A 167 71.83 19.59 17.80
C ILE A 167 72.47 19.95 19.16
N ALA A 168 71.93 19.43 20.27
CA ALA A 168 72.48 19.67 21.61
C ALA A 168 73.80 18.92 21.86
N GLY A 169 73.96 17.72 21.29
CA GLY A 169 75.17 16.89 21.38
C GLY A 169 76.27 17.24 20.37
N GLY A 170 75.95 17.98 19.30
CA GLY A 170 76.89 18.37 18.24
C GLY A 170 77.82 19.57 18.56
N LYS A 171 77.95 19.96 19.83
CA LYS A 171 78.97 20.92 20.29
C LYS A 171 79.99 20.21 21.18
N ALA A 172 80.97 19.58 20.55
CA ALA A 172 82.30 19.33 21.11
C ALA A 172 83.31 19.34 19.96
#